data_AF-A0A0G2BEK9-F1
#
_entry.id   AF-A0A0G2BEK9-F1
#
_cell.length_a   1.000
_cell.length_b   1.000
_cell.length_c   1.000
_cell.angle_alpha   90.00
_cell.angle_beta   90.00
_cell.angle_gamma   90.00
#
_symmetry.space_group_name_H-M   'P 1'
#
loop_
_entity.id
_entity.type
_entity.pdbx_description
1 polymer ?
#
loop_
_entity_poly.entity_id
_entity_poly.type
_entity_poly.pdbx_seq_one_letter_code
_entity_poly.pdbx_strand_id
1 'polypeptide(L)'
;EEFFSKTISDKNGVYLYNFDSSLLEYGSHAAKSKASIGNQLVSGFSYLINFKVGTKNVLAEQSAKLALKGDSNNDKKVNLIDFSILAYWFNRPLTPAATALVDLNGDKKVNLVDFSIMAYYWTG
;
A
#
# COMPACT_ATOMS: atom_id res chain seq x y z
N GLU A 1 -6.16 3.13 26.14
CA GLU A 1 -5.07 2.21 26.54
C GLU A 1 -4.57 1.48 25.28
N GLU A 2 -3.27 1.16 25.19
CA GLU A 2 -2.73 0.43 24.02
C GLU A 2 -2.78 -1.09 24.25
N PHE A 3 -3.32 -1.82 23.27
CA PHE A 3 -3.33 -3.28 23.28
C PHE A 3 -2.26 -3.84 22.34
N PHE A 4 -1.49 -4.82 22.83
CA PHE A 4 -0.45 -5.48 22.05
C PHE A 4 -0.79 -6.96 21.84
N SER A 5 -0.90 -7.35 20.58
CA SER A 5 -1.14 -8.73 20.16
C SER A 5 -0.09 -9.19 19.16
N LYS A 6 0.12 -10.50 19.07
CA LYS A 6 1.04 -11.12 18.12
C LYS A 6 0.31 -12.18 17.29
N THR A 7 0.68 -12.28 16.02
CA THR A 7 0.27 -13.35 15.11
C THR A 7 1.44 -13.73 14.22
N ILE A 8 1.40 -14.93 13.63
CA ILE A 8 2.43 -15.42 12.73
C ILE A 8 1.98 -15.13 11.29
N SER A 9 2.84 -14.51 10.49
CA SER A 9 2.61 -14.34 9.06
C SER A 9 2.92 -15.62 8.29
N ASP A 10 2.38 -15.74 7.09
CA ASP A 10 2.79 -16.77 6.14
C ASP A 10 4.21 -16.50 5.59
N LYS A 11 4.66 -17.37 4.68
CA LYS A 11 5.97 -17.28 4.01
C LYS A 11 6.18 -16.01 3.18
N ASN A 12 5.09 -15.33 2.81
CA ASN A 12 5.10 -14.09 2.01
C ASN A 12 4.91 -12.84 2.89
N GLY A 13 4.82 -13.00 4.23
CA GLY A 13 4.59 -11.90 5.16
C GLY A 13 3.11 -11.51 5.30
N VAL A 14 2.17 -12.26 4.72
CA VAL A 14 0.73 -12.00 4.86
C VAL A 14 0.25 -12.52 6.21
N TYR A 15 -0.54 -11.74 6.93
CA TYR A 15 -1.10 -12.12 8.23
C TYR A 15 -2.55 -11.68 8.38
N LEU A 16 -3.29 -12.39 9.25
CA LEU A 16 -4.62 -12.00 9.72
C LEU A 16 -4.64 -12.08 11.24
N TYR A 17 -5.25 -11.10 11.88
CA TYR A 17 -5.52 -11.12 13.30
C TYR A 17 -6.94 -10.58 13.56
N ASN A 18 -7.81 -11.44 14.08
CA ASN A 18 -9.17 -11.08 14.46
C ASN A 18 -9.13 -10.56 15.90
N PHE A 19 -9.26 -9.24 16.06
CA PHE A 19 -9.26 -8.59 17.36
C PHE A 19 -10.69 -8.45 17.91
N ASP A 20 -10.91 -8.86 19.16
CA ASP A 20 -12.18 -8.66 19.85
C ASP A 20 -12.28 -7.21 20.37
N SER A 21 -13.05 -6.39 19.66
CA SER A 21 -13.26 -4.98 20.00
C SER A 21 -14.14 -4.77 21.24
N SER A 22 -14.72 -5.80 21.85
CA SER A 22 -15.51 -5.67 23.09
C SER A 22 -14.66 -5.17 24.27
N LEU A 23 -13.34 -5.33 24.18
CA LEU A 23 -12.36 -4.84 25.15
C LEU A 23 -12.08 -3.33 25.03
N LEU A 24 -12.60 -2.67 23.99
CA LEU A 24 -12.40 -1.25 23.74
C LEU A 24 -13.62 -0.43 24.15
N GLU A 25 -13.37 0.78 24.64
CA GLU A 25 -14.41 1.78 24.86
C GLU A 25 -15.05 2.22 23.53
N TYR A 26 -16.31 2.67 23.59
CA TYR A 26 -16.94 3.28 22.42
C TYR A 26 -16.22 4.56 22.01
N GLY A 27 -15.99 4.73 20.71
CA GLY A 27 -15.26 5.88 20.20
C GLY A 27 -14.33 5.56 19.04
N SER A 28 -13.46 6.51 18.74
CA SER A 28 -12.45 6.41 17.69
C SER A 28 -11.18 5.76 18.22
N HIS A 29 -10.66 4.80 17.47
CA HIS A 29 -9.44 4.06 17.77
C HIS A 29 -8.56 3.99 16.53
N ALA A 30 -7.30 3.62 16.71
CA ALA A 30 -6.37 3.40 15.62
C ALA A 30 -5.55 2.13 15.84
N ALA A 31 -5.26 1.43 14.75
CA ALA A 31 -4.41 0.25 14.74
C ALA A 31 -3.21 0.46 13.82
N LYS A 32 -2.07 -0.11 14.20
CA LYS A 32 -0.84 -0.18 13.41
C LYS A 32 -0.15 -1.52 13.70
N SER A 33 0.68 -1.99 12.79
CA SER A 33 1.45 -3.23 12.96
C SER A 33 2.93 -3.00 12.72
N LYS A 34 3.75 -3.95 13.16
CA LYS A 34 5.17 -4.07 12.82
C LYS A 34 5.51 -5.56 12.70
N ALA A 35 6.47 -5.89 11.85
CA ALA A 35 6.96 -7.25 11.66
C ALA A 35 8.22 -7.50 12.51
N SER A 36 8.45 -8.75 12.88
CA SER A 36 9.64 -9.19 13.60
C SER A 36 10.07 -10.57 13.12
N ILE A 37 11.34 -10.73 12.75
CA ILE A 37 11.95 -12.02 12.39
C ILE A 37 12.87 -12.46 13.54
N GLY A 38 12.62 -13.65 14.07
CA GLY A 38 13.45 -14.25 15.13
C GLY A 38 13.53 -13.43 16.42
N ASN A 39 12.56 -12.53 16.68
CA ASN A 39 12.61 -11.53 17.76
C ASN A 39 13.84 -10.61 17.73
N GLN A 40 14.49 -10.44 16.57
CA GLN A 40 15.71 -9.65 16.42
C GLN A 40 15.52 -8.51 15.44
N LEU A 41 15.16 -8.82 14.19
CA LEU A 41 14.95 -7.82 13.14
C LEU A 41 13.51 -7.35 13.18
N VAL A 42 13.29 -6.09 13.57
CA VAL A 42 11.97 -5.48 13.72
C VAL A 42 11.81 -4.36 12.68
N SER A 43 10.68 -4.36 11.96
CA SER A 43 10.36 -3.28 11.02
C SER A 43 9.93 -2.00 11.75
N GLY A 44 9.86 -0.89 11.01
CA GLY A 44 9.06 0.26 11.42
C GLY A 44 7.57 -0.10 11.55
N PHE A 45 6.78 0.81 12.12
CA PHE A 45 5.33 0.65 12.14
C PHE A 45 4.71 0.90 10.76
N SER A 46 3.61 0.21 10.47
CA SER A 46 2.72 0.52 9.36
C SER A 46 2.07 1.90 9.51
N TYR A 47 1.38 2.34 8.47
CA TYR A 47 0.40 3.42 8.59
C TYR A 47 -0.67 3.09 9.64
N LEU A 48 -1.18 4.14 10.29
CA LEU A 48 -2.31 4.04 11.20
C LEU A 48 -3.60 3.83 10.42
N ILE A 49 -4.36 2.82 10.80
CA ILE A 49 -5.72 2.58 10.31
C ILE A 49 -6.68 2.99 11.42
N ASN A 50 -7.48 4.01 11.15
CA ASN A 50 -8.51 4.48 12.08
C ASN A 50 -9.78 3.65 11.94
N PHE A 51 -10.42 3.34 13.06
CA PHE A 51 -11.72 2.67 13.09
C PHE A 51 -12.55 3.18 14.27
N LYS A 52 -13.85 2.90 14.26
CA LYS A 52 -14.77 3.32 15.31
C LYS A 52 -15.44 2.10 15.94
N VAL A 53 -15.46 2.07 17.26
CA VAL A 53 -16.20 1.06 18.05
C VAL A 53 -17.52 1.68 18.47
N GLY A 54 -18.62 0.97 18.21
CA GLY A 54 -19.97 1.41 18.51
C GLY A 54 -20.95 0.24 18.48
N THR A 55 -22.25 0.53 18.43
CA THR A 55 -23.32 -0.48 18.53
C THR A 55 -23.70 -1.13 17.20
N LYS A 56 -23.08 -0.71 16.09
CA LYS A 56 -23.39 -1.18 14.74
C LYS A 56 -22.11 -1.35 13.94
N ASN A 57 -22.05 -2.46 13.20
CA ASN A 57 -21.03 -2.67 12.20
C ASN A 57 -21.43 -1.95 10.92
N VAL A 58 -20.54 -1.10 10.42
CA VAL A 58 -20.67 -0.44 9.12
C VAL A 58 -19.52 -0.96 8.27
N LEU A 59 -19.83 -1.59 7.15
CA LEU A 59 -18.80 -2.03 6.21
C LEU A 59 -18.07 -0.79 5.68
N ALA A 60 -16.74 -0.85 5.64
CA ALA A 60 -15.97 0.19 5.02
C ALA A 60 -16.41 0.31 3.57
N GLU A 61 -16.86 1.50 3.16
CA GLU A 61 -17.05 1.78 1.75
C GLU A 61 -15.69 1.64 1.07
N GLN A 62 -15.62 0.79 0.06
CA GLN A 62 -14.45 0.75 -0.80
C GLN A 62 -14.47 2.06 -1.58
N SER A 63 -13.84 3.10 -1.00
CA SER A 63 -13.67 4.39 -1.64
C SER A 63 -13.20 4.12 -3.06
N ALA A 64 -13.83 4.75 -4.06
CA ALA A 64 -13.33 4.73 -5.42
C ALA A 64 -11.92 5.32 -5.39
N LYS A 65 -10.93 4.45 -5.21
CA LYS A 65 -9.53 4.83 -5.04
C LYS A 65 -9.17 5.49 -6.37
N LEU A 66 -8.92 6.80 -6.30
CA LEU A 66 -8.47 7.59 -7.44
C LEU A 66 -7.33 6.84 -8.12
N ALA A 67 -7.28 6.90 -9.45
CA ALA A 67 -6.20 6.32 -10.24
C ALA A 67 -4.86 6.67 -9.57
N LEU A 68 -4.16 5.65 -9.10
CA LEU A 68 -2.91 5.85 -8.38
C LEU A 68 -1.86 6.23 -9.43
N LYS A 69 -1.20 7.36 -9.21
CA LYS A 69 -0.08 7.73 -10.07
C LYS A 69 1.00 6.66 -9.93
N GLY A 70 1.39 6.02 -11.03
CA GLY A 70 2.31 4.88 -11.04
C GLY A 70 1.65 3.49 -11.04
N ASP A 71 0.32 3.40 -11.03
CA ASP A 71 -0.44 2.16 -11.31
C ASP A 71 -0.62 2.05 -12.82
N SER A 72 0.38 1.46 -13.48
CA SER A 72 0.45 1.36 -14.94
C SER A 72 -0.38 0.19 -15.49
N ASN A 73 -0.79 -0.76 -14.65
CA ASN A 73 -1.62 -1.91 -15.04
C ASN A 73 -3.11 -1.79 -14.63
N ASN A 74 -3.48 -0.73 -13.90
CA ASN A 74 -4.80 -0.45 -13.35
C ASN A 74 -5.33 -1.52 -12.37
N ASP A 75 -4.44 -2.17 -11.61
CA ASP A 75 -4.81 -3.18 -10.60
C ASP A 75 -5.10 -2.58 -9.20
N LYS A 76 -5.02 -1.25 -9.08
CA LYS A 76 -5.23 -0.45 -7.85
C LYS A 76 -4.10 -0.58 -6.83
N LYS A 77 -2.94 -1.09 -7.24
CA LYS A 77 -1.70 -1.12 -6.48
C LYS A 77 -0.59 -0.49 -7.31
N VAL A 78 0.47 -0.09 -6.62
CA VAL A 78 1.72 0.32 -7.24
C VAL A 78 2.78 -0.60 -6.65
N ASN A 79 3.23 -1.56 -7.45
CA ASN A 79 4.11 -2.63 -6.96
C ASN A 79 5.12 -3.08 -8.03
N LEU A 80 5.67 -4.28 -7.84
CA LEU A 80 6.70 -4.83 -8.73
C LEU A 80 6.21 -5.03 -10.17
N ILE A 81 4.91 -5.22 -10.39
CA ILE A 81 4.32 -5.32 -11.72
C ILE A 81 4.42 -3.97 -12.44
N ASP A 82 4.03 -2.87 -11.80
CA ASP A 82 4.16 -1.53 -12.38
C ASP A 82 5.62 -1.16 -12.62
N PHE A 83 6.51 -1.50 -11.67
CA PHE A 83 7.94 -1.36 -11.85
C PHE A 83 8.42 -2.08 -13.12
N SER A 84 7.96 -3.32 -13.36
CA SER A 84 8.36 -4.09 -14.53
C SER A 84 7.87 -3.45 -15.83
N ILE A 85 6.70 -2.79 -15.81
CA ILE A 85 6.17 -2.04 -16.95
C ILE A 85 7.04 -0.79 -17.19
N LEU A 86 7.36 0.00 -16.16
CA LEU A 86 8.26 1.15 -16.29
C LEU A 86 9.65 0.73 -16.78
N ALA A 87 10.19 -0.37 -16.25
CA ALA A 87 11.51 -0.92 -16.63
C ALA A 87 11.56 -1.36 -18.08
N TYR A 88 10.46 -1.91 -18.60
CA TYR A 88 10.36 -2.20 -20.02
C TYR A 88 10.52 -0.93 -20.88
N TRP A 89 9.99 0.22 -20.44
CA TRP A 89 10.02 1.48 -21.19
C TRP A 89 11.25 2.37 -20.93
N PHE A 90 12.15 1.98 -20.02
CA PHE A 90 13.32 2.77 -19.66
C PHE A 90 14.18 3.14 -20.88
N ASN A 91 14.39 4.44 -21.09
CA ASN A 91 15.11 5.00 -22.24
C ASN A 91 14.63 4.53 -23.63
N ARG A 92 13.36 4.10 -23.76
CA ARG A 92 12.76 3.74 -25.05
C ARG A 92 11.95 4.90 -25.65
N PRO A 93 11.82 4.96 -26.98
CA PRO A 93 10.85 5.84 -27.62
C PRO A 93 9.41 5.48 -27.18
N LEU A 94 8.65 6.48 -26.75
CA LEU A 94 7.28 6.29 -26.29
C LEU A 94 6.27 6.47 -27.43
N THR A 95 5.29 5.56 -27.48
CA THR A 95 4.06 5.78 -28.26
C THR A 95 3.09 6.63 -27.44
N PRO A 96 2.10 7.31 -28.06
CA PRO A 96 1.11 8.08 -27.31
C PRO A 96 0.37 7.27 -26.22
N ALA A 97 0.11 5.99 -26.50
CA ALA A 97 -0.50 5.08 -25.53
C ALA A 97 0.43 4.77 -24.35
N ALA A 98 1.73 4.56 -24.61
CA ALA A 98 2.72 4.32 -23.57
C ALA A 98 2.94 5.58 -22.72
N THR A 99 3.02 6.77 -23.33
CA THR A 99 3.18 8.04 -22.60
C THR A 99 2.10 8.22 -21.54
N ALA A 100 0.83 7.92 -21.85
CA ALA A 100 -0.25 8.03 -20.86
C ALA A 100 -0.13 7.06 -19.67
N LEU A 101 0.66 5.99 -19.79
CA LEU A 101 0.79 4.91 -18.79
C LEU A 101 2.07 5.01 -17.94
N VAL A 102 3.19 5.43 -18.53
CA VAL A 102 4.52 5.31 -17.91
C VAL A 102 5.32 6.60 -17.80
N ASP A 103 4.92 7.67 -18.50
CA ASP A 103 5.52 9.01 -18.34
C ASP A 103 4.83 9.72 -17.16
N LEU A 104 5.43 9.58 -15.98
CA LEU A 104 4.81 10.02 -14.75
C LEU A 104 5.08 11.51 -14.48
N ASN A 105 6.08 12.13 -15.12
CA ASN A 105 6.37 13.55 -14.95
C ASN A 105 5.95 14.42 -16.16
N GLY A 106 5.57 13.81 -17.28
CA GLY A 106 5.13 14.47 -18.51
C GLY A 106 6.27 14.97 -19.41
N ASP A 107 7.50 14.47 -19.24
CA ASP A 107 8.69 14.91 -19.99
C ASP A 107 8.94 14.12 -21.29
N LYS A 108 8.04 13.17 -21.61
CA LYS A 108 8.05 12.28 -22.78
C LYS A 108 9.19 11.26 -22.78
N LYS A 109 9.79 10.97 -21.63
CA LYS A 109 10.80 9.95 -21.46
C LYS A 109 10.46 9.12 -20.21
N VAL A 110 10.98 7.90 -20.15
CA VAL A 110 10.94 7.10 -18.92
C VAL A 110 12.36 6.95 -18.43
N ASN A 111 12.64 7.58 -17.29
CA ASN A 111 13.96 7.58 -16.67
C ASN A 111 13.84 7.48 -15.13
N LEU A 112 14.97 7.66 -14.42
CA LEU A 112 15.01 7.55 -12.96
C LEU A 112 14.03 8.47 -12.22
N VAL A 113 13.61 9.59 -12.84
CA VAL A 113 12.59 10.48 -12.28
C VAL A 113 11.23 9.77 -12.18
N ASP A 114 10.80 9.08 -13.23
CA ASP A 114 9.56 8.29 -13.21
C ASP A 114 9.62 7.17 -12.19
N PHE A 115 10.76 6.47 -12.11
CA PHE A 115 10.97 5.46 -11.06
C PHE A 115 10.87 6.04 -9.65
N SER A 116 11.40 7.25 -9.43
CA SER A 116 11.32 7.93 -8.14
C SER A 116 9.88 8.32 -7.79
N ILE A 117 9.09 8.75 -8.79
CA ILE A 117 7.67 9.04 -8.62
C ILE A 117 6.90 7.75 -8.31
N MET A 118 7.10 6.68 -9.07
CA MET A 118 6.45 5.40 -8.83
C MET A 118 6.78 4.85 -7.42
N ALA A 119 8.05 4.89 -7.02
CA ALA A 119 8.50 4.47 -5.70
C ALA A 119 7.86 5.29 -4.57
N TYR A 120 7.61 6.59 -4.78
CA TYR A 120 6.86 7.41 -3.83
C TYR A 120 5.41 6.92 -3.64
N TYR A 121 4.77 6.42 -4.71
CA TYR A 121 3.41 5.89 -4.67
C TYR A 121 3.32 4.38 -4.33
N TRP A 122 4.45 3.73 -4.02
CA TRP A 122 4.53 2.29 -3.77
C TRP A 122 3.55 1.81 -2.68
N THR A 123 2.77 0.78 -2.99
CA THR A 123 1.76 0.22 -2.08
C THR A 123 2.05 -1.20 -1.60
N GLY A 124 3.10 -1.85 -2.11
CA GLY A 124 3.43 -3.26 -1.80
C GLY A 124 3.03 -4.23 -2.89
#